data_AF-A0A970PDC2-F1
#
_entry.id   AF-A0A970PDC2-F1
#
_cell.length_a   1.000
_cell.length_b   1.000
_cell.length_c   1.000
_cell.angle_alpha   90.00
_cell.angle_beta   90.00
_cell.angle_gamma   90.00
#
_symmetry.space_group_name_H-M   'P 1'
#
loop_
_entity.id
_entity.type
_entity.pdbx_description
1 polymer ?
#
loop_
_entity_poly.entity_id
_entity_poly.type
_entity_poly.pdbx_seq_one_letter_code
_entity_poly.pdbx_strand_id
1 'polypeptide(L)'
;MRKSALLTFGLALLAAVSLAGGVQADEAQLLYAIGETDPGISGGVFGWQPFETTRRYTSSAWLWIGFELPDIGADGVISFRASKTGQPRFEYYGYYGTTAAKYDSSGTRTTLSFPPATENVLEKLTPTAPYTQQIRFSVTPETSFVYFKMYVSASRFSNTYVYGADCTCIYTPAAGAAPTVTSIDPFQGTDDGPVSVTITGTDFANGASASLQKDGETDIAGTSVTVVSDTEITCDFDLTGVATGLWDVTVENPDAQSGTLPDGFEVIAADTSPPTVEQWSVAVTHGNGVGELKSAIGGGYVEPRNVAIDCLIVEFNEPIDAATIAPEDISIVGVNSGDQSALVDSVALEGDGSIARITLSGLLPQPDRYTVTLADTVSDEAGNSLPFAATAHFVVLFGDANENLTVDVGDMLAVYSRIGQPVDLTTCHFDLDGSGIIDMNDALVARGHAGQSAPSTP
;
A
#
# COMPACT_ATOMS: atom_id res chain seq x y z
N MET A 1 1.57 20.73 -19.87
CA MET A 1 2.51 20.61 -21.02
C MET A 1 2.99 19.17 -21.09
N ARG A 2 2.73 18.49 -22.23
CA ARG A 2 3.34 17.22 -22.73
C ARG A 2 3.17 15.96 -21.85
N LYS A 3 2.75 14.78 -22.33
CA LYS A 3 2.29 14.26 -23.64
C LYS A 3 1.53 12.95 -23.32
N SER A 4 0.21 12.91 -23.52
CA SER A 4 -0.57 11.67 -23.61
C SER A 4 -1.01 11.54 -25.06
N ALA A 5 -0.31 10.71 -25.83
CA ALA A 5 -0.69 10.36 -27.19
C ALA A 5 -1.30 8.96 -27.16
N LEU A 6 -2.59 8.89 -26.82
CA LEU A 6 -3.45 7.80 -27.24
C LEU A 6 -3.52 7.87 -28.78
N LEU A 7 -2.90 6.91 -29.46
CA LEU A 7 -2.95 6.78 -30.91
C LEU A 7 -3.45 5.37 -31.26
N THR A 8 -4.76 5.30 -31.56
CA THR A 8 -5.40 4.57 -32.69
C THR A 8 -5.17 3.04 -32.74
N PHE A 9 -6.18 2.17 -32.77
CA PHE A 9 -7.16 1.92 -33.85
C PHE A 9 -8.38 1.21 -33.22
N GLY A 10 -9.64 1.57 -33.50
CA GLY A 10 -10.20 1.69 -34.84
C GLY A 10 -11.04 0.46 -35.15
N LEU A 11 -12.11 0.27 -34.36
CA LEU A 11 -13.21 -0.66 -34.61
C LEU A 11 -13.72 -0.44 -36.05
N ALA A 12 -13.57 -1.43 -36.93
CA ALA A 12 -14.14 -1.42 -38.29
C ALA A 12 -14.55 -2.83 -38.73
N LEU A 13 -15.69 -3.26 -38.18
CA LEU A 13 -16.60 -4.22 -38.79
C LEU A 13 -17.20 -3.61 -40.07
N LEU A 14 -16.83 -4.08 -41.27
CA LEU A 14 -17.70 -4.11 -42.48
C LEU A 14 -16.96 -4.66 -43.70
N ALA A 15 -17.45 -5.78 -44.26
CA ALA A 15 -18.12 -5.82 -45.57
C ALA A 15 -18.07 -7.22 -46.19
N ALA A 16 -19.13 -7.98 -45.95
CA ALA A 16 -19.58 -9.02 -46.85
C ALA A 16 -20.06 -8.40 -48.17
N VAL A 17 -19.59 -8.91 -49.31
CA VAL A 17 -20.32 -8.82 -50.58
C VAL A 17 -20.49 -10.24 -51.12
N SER A 18 -21.76 -10.68 -51.09
CA SER A 18 -22.31 -11.79 -51.85
C SER A 18 -22.06 -11.59 -53.34
N LEU A 19 -21.33 -12.51 -53.97
CA LEU A 19 -21.47 -12.81 -55.39
C LEU A 19 -21.41 -14.33 -55.58
N ALA A 20 -22.57 -14.92 -55.87
CA ALA A 20 -22.68 -16.23 -56.47
C ALA A 20 -22.05 -16.17 -57.87
N GLY A 21 -20.77 -16.53 -57.97
CA GLY A 21 -20.04 -16.59 -59.23
C GLY A 21 -18.61 -17.01 -58.97
N GLY A 22 -18.21 -18.17 -59.46
CA GLY A 22 -16.83 -18.65 -59.33
C GLY A 22 -15.86 -17.70 -60.02
N VAL A 23 -14.94 -17.12 -59.25
CA VAL A 23 -13.82 -16.33 -59.75
C VAL A 23 -12.62 -17.27 -59.91
N GLN A 24 -11.97 -17.27 -61.07
CA GLN A 24 -10.66 -17.90 -61.25
C GLN A 24 -9.63 -17.16 -60.38
N ALA A 25 -8.98 -17.89 -59.47
CA ALA A 25 -7.96 -17.34 -58.59
C ALA A 25 -6.64 -17.16 -59.34
N ASP A 26 -6.47 -16.04 -60.03
CA ASP A 26 -5.14 -15.51 -60.32
C ASP A 26 -4.75 -14.53 -59.21
N GLU A 27 -3.60 -14.81 -58.60
CA GLU A 27 -2.87 -14.05 -57.58
C GLU A 27 -3.26 -14.20 -56.09
N ALA A 28 -2.21 -14.25 -55.26
CA ALA A 28 -2.21 -14.58 -53.85
C ALA A 28 -3.15 -13.69 -53.02
N GLN A 29 -4.12 -14.30 -52.33
CA GLN A 29 -5.03 -13.57 -51.44
C GLN A 29 -4.52 -13.64 -49.99
N LEU A 30 -4.49 -12.48 -49.31
CA LEU A 30 -4.19 -12.35 -47.89
C LEU A 30 -5.49 -12.55 -47.11
N LEU A 31 -5.53 -13.54 -46.23
CA LEU A 31 -6.63 -13.78 -45.30
C LEU A 31 -6.19 -13.26 -43.91
N TYR A 32 -6.81 -12.17 -43.46
CA TYR A 32 -6.58 -11.61 -42.13
C TYR A 32 -7.51 -12.31 -41.14
N ALA A 33 -6.98 -12.84 -40.04
CA ALA A 33 -7.76 -13.31 -38.91
C ALA A 33 -7.31 -12.51 -37.68
N ILE A 34 -8.24 -11.79 -37.07
CA ILE A 34 -8.02 -11.11 -35.79
C ILE A 34 -8.53 -12.07 -34.72
N GLY A 35 -7.66 -12.51 -33.82
CA GLY A 35 -8.11 -13.20 -32.61
C GLY A 35 -8.73 -12.17 -31.67
N GLU A 36 -9.95 -12.41 -31.17
CA GLU A 36 -10.44 -11.65 -30.02
C GLU A 36 -9.76 -12.19 -28.77
N THR A 37 -9.13 -11.30 -28.01
CA THR A 37 -8.57 -11.60 -26.70
C THR A 37 -9.67 -11.58 -25.65
N ASP A 38 -9.71 -12.59 -24.79
CA ASP A 38 -10.10 -12.36 -23.40
C ASP A 38 -8.85 -11.80 -22.70
N PRO A 39 -8.86 -10.57 -22.17
CA PRO A 39 -7.67 -9.98 -21.56
C PRO A 39 -7.36 -10.76 -20.27
N GLY A 40 -6.28 -11.53 -20.28
CA GLY A 40 -5.71 -12.14 -19.06
C GLY A 40 -5.46 -13.65 -19.06
N ILE A 41 -5.44 -14.36 -20.20
CA ILE A 41 -5.19 -15.81 -20.19
C ILE A 41 -3.79 -16.16 -20.70
N SER A 42 -2.90 -16.54 -19.77
CA SER A 42 -1.71 -17.35 -20.08
C SER A 42 -2.17 -18.76 -20.50
N GLY A 43 -1.63 -19.27 -21.61
CA GLY A 43 -1.95 -20.63 -22.09
C GLY A 43 -3.28 -20.81 -22.84
N GLY A 44 -3.91 -19.74 -23.31
CA GLY A 44 -5.19 -19.80 -24.03
C GLY A 44 -5.12 -20.42 -25.44
N VAL A 45 -6.17 -21.15 -25.81
CA VAL A 45 -6.49 -21.47 -27.21
C VAL A 45 -7.14 -20.24 -27.82
N PHE A 46 -6.50 -19.61 -28.79
CA PHE A 46 -7.11 -18.46 -29.47
C PHE A 46 -8.25 -18.94 -30.37
N GLY A 47 -9.47 -18.52 -30.03
CA GLY A 47 -10.67 -18.79 -30.81
C GLY A 47 -10.63 -18.03 -32.14
N TRP A 48 -10.91 -18.73 -33.24
CA TRP A 48 -11.05 -18.08 -34.54
C TRP A 48 -12.36 -17.30 -34.59
N GLN A 49 -12.31 -16.03 -34.96
CA GLN A 49 -13.47 -15.42 -35.62
C GLN A 49 -13.76 -16.25 -36.88
N PRO A 50 -14.98 -16.81 -37.04
CA PRO A 50 -15.31 -17.57 -38.24
C PRO A 50 -15.12 -16.65 -39.44
N PHE A 51 -14.44 -17.13 -40.48
CA PHE A 51 -14.45 -16.45 -41.78
C PHE A 51 -15.93 -16.20 -42.16
N GLU A 52 -16.38 -14.95 -42.16
CA GLU A 52 -17.78 -14.61 -42.51
C GLU A 52 -18.15 -15.04 -43.93
N THR A 53 -17.18 -15.43 -44.75
CA THR A 53 -17.42 -15.97 -46.08
C THR A 53 -16.73 -17.32 -46.28
N THR A 54 -17.56 -18.35 -46.39
CA THR A 54 -17.20 -19.66 -46.88
C THR A 54 -16.61 -19.54 -48.30
N ARG A 55 -15.28 -19.59 -48.45
CA ARG A 55 -14.62 -19.50 -49.77
C ARG A 55 -14.36 -20.88 -50.37
N ARG A 56 -14.77 -21.06 -51.62
CA ARG A 56 -14.59 -22.29 -52.40
C ARG A 56 -13.40 -22.13 -53.36
N TYR A 57 -12.38 -22.95 -53.20
CA TYR A 57 -11.23 -22.98 -54.11
C TYR A 57 -11.41 -24.08 -55.15
N THR A 58 -11.29 -23.72 -56.44
CA THR A 58 -11.44 -24.64 -57.58
C THR A 58 -10.11 -24.91 -58.31
N SER A 59 -9.06 -24.15 -58.00
CA SER A 59 -7.69 -24.31 -58.49
C SER A 59 -6.70 -24.27 -57.32
N SER A 60 -5.49 -24.77 -57.55
CA SER A 60 -4.43 -24.67 -56.54
C SER A 60 -4.07 -23.20 -56.31
N ALA A 61 -3.84 -22.79 -55.07
CA ALA A 61 -3.57 -21.40 -54.72
C ALA A 61 -2.60 -21.30 -53.53
N TRP A 62 -1.88 -20.18 -53.47
CA TRP A 62 -1.17 -19.76 -52.29
C TRP A 62 -2.04 -18.84 -51.46
N LEU A 63 -2.11 -19.09 -50.16
CA LEU A 63 -2.81 -18.29 -49.16
C LEU A 63 -1.79 -17.67 -48.22
N TRP A 64 -1.91 -16.38 -47.93
CA TRP A 64 -1.20 -15.77 -46.81
C TRP A 64 -2.12 -15.67 -45.61
N ILE A 65 -1.61 -16.06 -44.45
CA ILE A 65 -2.31 -15.99 -43.16
C ILE A 65 -1.43 -15.17 -42.22
N GLY A 66 -2.00 -14.15 -41.57
CA GLY A 66 -1.30 -13.31 -40.61
C GLY A 66 -2.14 -13.06 -39.35
N PHE A 67 -1.46 -12.83 -38.24
CA PHE A 67 -2.01 -12.65 -36.89
C PHE A 67 -1.31 -11.49 -36.20
N GLU A 68 -2.08 -10.57 -35.65
CA GLU A 68 -1.58 -9.65 -34.63
C GLU A 68 -1.46 -10.39 -33.30
N LEU A 69 -0.34 -10.18 -32.62
CA LEU A 69 -0.13 -10.72 -31.28
C LEU A 69 -0.49 -9.65 -30.25
N PRO A 70 -1.19 -10.03 -29.16
CA PRO A 70 -1.24 -9.18 -27.99
C PRO A 70 0.16 -9.02 -27.40
N ASP A 71 0.32 -8.11 -26.44
CA ASP A 71 1.57 -7.96 -25.70
C ASP A 71 1.90 -9.29 -25.00
N ILE A 72 2.88 -10.02 -25.54
CA ILE A 72 3.31 -11.32 -25.04
C ILE A 72 4.43 -11.07 -24.05
N GLY A 73 4.10 -11.00 -22.76
CA GLY A 73 5.03 -10.60 -21.68
C GLY A 73 6.31 -11.44 -21.50
N ALA A 74 6.52 -12.48 -22.31
CA ALA A 74 7.73 -13.31 -22.30
C ALA A 74 8.04 -13.83 -23.71
N ASP A 75 9.27 -14.33 -23.91
CA ASP A 75 9.63 -15.12 -25.08
C ASP A 75 8.79 -16.41 -25.14
N GLY A 76 8.53 -16.91 -26.33
CA GLY A 76 7.81 -18.17 -26.47
C GLY A 76 7.69 -18.71 -27.87
N VAL A 77 6.77 -19.64 -28.03
CA VAL A 77 6.51 -20.38 -29.26
C VAL A 77 5.03 -20.32 -29.59
N ILE A 78 4.70 -19.78 -30.77
CA ILE A 78 3.34 -19.87 -31.31
C ILE A 78 3.23 -21.10 -32.18
N SER A 79 2.26 -21.96 -31.86
CA SER A 79 1.96 -23.21 -32.54
C SER A 79 0.64 -23.13 -33.31
N PHE A 80 0.69 -23.35 -34.62
CA PHE A 80 -0.49 -23.52 -35.46
C PHE A 80 -0.75 -25.00 -35.72
N ARG A 81 -1.92 -25.50 -35.33
CA ARG A 81 -2.33 -26.89 -35.59
C ARG A 81 -3.55 -26.90 -36.51
N ALA A 82 -3.53 -27.71 -37.56
CA ALA A 82 -4.71 -27.98 -38.38
C ALA A 82 -5.21 -29.40 -38.14
N SER A 83 -6.50 -29.57 -37.82
CA SER A 83 -7.13 -30.86 -37.51
C SER A 83 -8.22 -31.20 -38.52
N LYS A 84 -7.86 -31.89 -39.62
CA LYS A 84 -8.88 -32.64 -40.37
C LYS A 84 -8.34 -33.90 -41.02
N THR A 85 -9.08 -34.98 -40.81
CA THR A 85 -8.99 -36.27 -41.50
C THR A 85 -9.36 -36.09 -42.97
N GLY A 86 -8.35 -35.79 -43.81
CA GLY A 86 -8.53 -35.54 -45.24
C GLY A 86 -7.35 -34.78 -45.85
N GLN A 87 -6.16 -35.35 -45.70
CA GLN A 87 -4.84 -34.89 -46.18
C GLN A 87 -4.73 -33.55 -46.96
N PRO A 88 -4.53 -32.41 -46.28
CA PRO A 88 -3.63 -31.38 -46.76
C PRO A 88 -2.18 -31.84 -46.64
N ARG A 89 -1.41 -31.77 -47.73
CA ARG A 89 0.04 -31.62 -47.60
C ARG A 89 0.32 -30.12 -47.55
N PHE A 90 0.86 -29.61 -46.44
CA PHE A 90 1.35 -28.24 -46.39
C PHE A 90 2.77 -28.24 -46.99
N GLU A 91 2.89 -27.76 -48.23
CA GLU A 91 4.20 -27.45 -48.81
C GLU A 91 4.58 -26.01 -48.43
N TYR A 92 5.48 -25.90 -47.46
CA TYR A 92 6.01 -24.64 -46.97
C TYR A 92 7.19 -24.17 -47.81
N TYR A 93 7.16 -22.90 -48.21
CA TYR A 93 8.33 -22.14 -48.64
C TYR A 93 8.35 -20.88 -47.77
N GLY A 94 9.27 -20.81 -46.82
CA GLY A 94 9.58 -19.55 -46.15
C GLY A 94 10.19 -18.62 -47.17
N TYR A 95 9.55 -17.47 -47.44
CA TYR A 95 10.16 -16.43 -48.26
C TYR A 95 9.91 -15.06 -47.66
N TYR A 96 11.01 -14.33 -47.56
CA TYR A 96 11.17 -13.01 -46.97
C TYR A 96 10.56 -11.91 -47.82
N GLY A 97 9.93 -10.95 -47.16
CA GLY A 97 9.57 -9.67 -47.76
C GLY A 97 9.36 -8.63 -46.67
N THR A 98 9.99 -7.46 -46.80
CA THR A 98 9.81 -6.30 -45.91
C THR A 98 8.50 -5.56 -46.17
N THR A 99 7.63 -6.12 -47.02
CA THR A 99 6.36 -5.49 -47.41
C THR A 99 5.29 -6.53 -47.75
N ALA A 100 4.04 -6.30 -47.34
CA ALA A 100 2.86 -6.99 -47.84
C ALA A 100 1.87 -5.97 -48.43
N ALA A 101 0.94 -6.44 -49.26
CA ALA A 101 -0.08 -5.60 -49.88
C ALA A 101 -1.45 -5.83 -49.22
N LYS A 102 -2.08 -4.74 -48.77
CA LYS A 102 -3.49 -4.67 -48.38
C LYS A 102 -4.27 -4.08 -49.54
N TYR A 103 -5.40 -4.67 -49.89
CA TYR A 103 -6.33 -4.11 -50.88
C TYR A 103 -7.60 -3.69 -50.17
N ASP A 104 -8.08 -2.48 -50.43
CA ASP A 104 -9.37 -2.04 -49.93
C ASP A 104 -10.54 -2.55 -50.82
N SER A 105 -11.77 -2.24 -50.41
CA SER A 105 -12.99 -2.63 -51.13
C SER A 105 -13.12 -2.02 -52.54
N SER A 106 -12.25 -1.06 -52.90
CA SER A 106 -12.16 -0.47 -54.23
C SER A 106 -11.05 -1.06 -55.10
N GLY A 107 -10.29 -2.04 -54.57
CA GLY A 107 -9.14 -2.65 -55.25
C GLY A 107 -7.87 -1.81 -55.17
N THR A 108 -7.85 -0.77 -54.32
CA THR A 108 -6.68 0.11 -54.17
C THR A 108 -5.64 -0.57 -53.28
N ARG A 109 -4.42 -0.69 -53.80
CA ARG A 109 -3.29 -1.35 -53.14
C ARG A 109 -2.58 -0.42 -52.15
N THR A 110 -2.56 -0.80 -50.89
CA THR A 110 -1.75 -0.17 -49.83
C THR A 110 -0.60 -1.09 -49.46
N THR A 111 0.64 -0.59 -49.46
CA THR A 111 1.81 -1.39 -49.09
C THR A 111 2.05 -1.26 -47.58
N LEU A 112 1.84 -2.35 -46.85
CA LEU A 112 2.24 -2.49 -45.46
C LEU A 112 3.74 -2.80 -45.44
N SER A 113 4.53 -2.02 -44.72
CA SER A 113 5.97 -2.25 -44.56
C SER A 113 6.23 -2.90 -43.21
N PHE A 114 7.11 -3.90 -43.19
CA PHE A 114 7.46 -4.68 -42.01
C PHE A 114 8.97 -4.62 -41.76
N PRO A 115 9.41 -4.66 -40.49
CA PRO A 115 10.82 -4.84 -40.17
C PRO A 115 11.34 -6.14 -40.81
N PRO A 116 12.62 -6.21 -41.22
CA PRO A 116 13.20 -7.43 -41.76
C PRO A 116 13.16 -8.53 -40.68
N ALA A 117 12.31 -9.54 -40.87
CA ALA A 117 12.26 -10.69 -39.99
C ALA A 117 13.50 -11.59 -40.20
N THR A 118 14.12 -12.03 -39.12
CA THR A 118 15.09 -13.13 -39.10
C THR A 118 14.34 -14.47 -39.19
N GLU A 119 14.85 -15.45 -39.95
CA GLU A 119 14.26 -16.80 -40.00
C GLU A 119 14.19 -17.41 -38.60
N ASN A 120 12.98 -17.62 -38.07
CA ASN A 120 12.75 -18.37 -36.83
C ASN A 120 11.70 -19.47 -37.07
N VAL A 121 11.92 -20.33 -38.08
CA VAL A 121 11.14 -21.56 -38.23
C VAL A 121 11.84 -22.65 -37.42
N LEU A 122 11.28 -23.00 -36.27
CA LEU A 122 11.89 -23.95 -35.33
C LEU A 122 11.92 -25.40 -35.85
N GLU A 123 10.86 -25.89 -36.51
CA GLU A 123 10.83 -27.28 -36.99
C GLU A 123 9.71 -27.53 -38.01
N LYS A 124 10.03 -28.29 -39.08
CA LYS A 124 9.04 -28.87 -40.02
C LYS A 124 8.77 -30.32 -39.61
N LEU A 125 7.76 -30.55 -38.78
CA LEU A 125 7.41 -31.90 -38.36
C LEU A 125 6.78 -32.70 -39.52
N THR A 126 7.35 -33.87 -39.81
CA THR A 126 6.82 -34.81 -40.81
C THR A 126 5.59 -35.52 -40.23
N PRO A 127 4.49 -35.72 -40.97
CA PRO A 127 3.25 -36.23 -40.38
C PRO A 127 3.41 -37.61 -39.75
N THR A 128 3.20 -37.72 -38.45
CA THR A 128 2.92 -38.98 -37.73
C THR A 128 1.41 -39.07 -37.53
N ALA A 129 0.80 -40.23 -37.82
CA ALA A 129 -0.64 -40.41 -37.70
C ALA A 129 -1.10 -40.29 -36.22
N PRO A 130 -2.28 -39.70 -35.93
CA PRO A 130 -3.25 -39.08 -36.84
C PRO A 130 -2.79 -37.68 -37.31
N TYR A 131 -3.03 -37.38 -38.59
CA TYR A 131 -2.47 -36.26 -39.37
C TYR A 131 -2.72 -34.87 -38.78
N THR A 132 -1.92 -34.48 -37.78
CA THR A 132 -1.90 -33.11 -37.22
C THR A 132 -0.59 -32.47 -37.67
N GLN A 133 -0.67 -31.46 -38.54
CA GLN A 133 0.52 -30.68 -38.91
C GLN A 133 0.61 -29.47 -37.97
N GLN A 134 1.79 -29.25 -37.39
CA GLN A 134 2.08 -28.15 -36.47
C GLN A 134 3.17 -27.26 -37.05
N ILE A 135 2.96 -25.94 -37.08
CA ILE A 135 4.00 -24.94 -37.38
C ILE A 135 4.30 -24.15 -36.12
N ARG A 136 5.59 -23.93 -35.84
CA ARG A 136 6.06 -23.22 -34.64
C ARG A 136 6.88 -21.99 -35.02
N PHE A 137 6.57 -20.86 -34.40
CA PHE A 137 7.32 -19.60 -34.51
C PHE A 137 7.88 -19.22 -33.16
N SER A 138 9.18 -18.94 -33.07
CA SER A 138 9.73 -18.24 -31.89
C SER A 138 9.24 -16.79 -31.92
N VAL A 139 8.78 -16.31 -30.78
CA VAL A 139 8.30 -14.94 -30.59
C VAL A 139 8.94 -14.34 -29.35
N THR A 140 9.13 -13.03 -29.35
CA THR A 140 9.63 -12.23 -28.22
C THR A 140 8.59 -11.18 -27.82
N PRO A 141 8.68 -10.51 -26.66
CA PRO A 141 7.77 -9.43 -26.28
C PRO A 141 7.63 -8.31 -27.32
N GLU A 142 8.66 -8.11 -28.16
CA GLU A 142 8.64 -7.12 -29.24
C GLU A 142 7.88 -7.61 -30.50
N THR A 143 7.50 -8.87 -30.56
CA THR A 143 6.83 -9.47 -31.72
C THR A 143 5.34 -9.13 -31.70
N SER A 144 4.95 -8.14 -32.49
CA SER A 144 3.56 -7.70 -32.61
C SER A 144 2.75 -8.43 -33.70
N PHE A 145 3.41 -9.20 -34.57
CA PHE A 145 2.74 -9.85 -35.70
C PHE A 145 3.48 -11.10 -36.17
N VAL A 146 2.72 -12.15 -36.54
CA VAL A 146 3.24 -13.38 -37.15
C VAL A 146 2.44 -13.69 -38.40
N TYR A 147 3.12 -14.05 -39.50
CA TYR A 147 2.46 -14.47 -40.73
C TYR A 147 3.17 -15.62 -41.42
N PHE A 148 2.41 -16.37 -42.21
CA PHE A 148 2.92 -17.47 -43.02
C PHE A 148 2.13 -17.67 -44.31
N LYS A 149 2.75 -18.38 -45.24
CA LYS A 149 2.18 -18.72 -46.54
C LYS A 149 1.86 -20.20 -46.61
N MET A 150 0.65 -20.54 -47.04
CA MET A 150 0.14 -21.90 -47.15
C MET A 150 -0.21 -22.23 -48.61
N TYR A 151 0.13 -23.43 -49.08
CA TYR A 151 -0.29 -23.92 -50.39
C TYR A 151 -1.53 -24.80 -50.28
N VAL A 152 -2.52 -24.57 -51.14
CA VAL A 152 -3.73 -25.38 -51.27
C VAL A 152 -3.73 -26.01 -52.66
N SER A 153 -3.80 -27.34 -52.78
CA SER A 153 -3.71 -28.05 -54.06
C SER A 153 -5.08 -28.55 -54.57
N ALA A 154 -5.54 -28.08 -55.73
CA ALA A 154 -6.81 -28.51 -56.31
C ALA A 154 -6.90 -30.02 -56.61
N SER A 155 -5.78 -30.70 -56.86
CA SER A 155 -5.76 -32.15 -57.15
C SER A 155 -6.15 -33.05 -55.98
N ARG A 156 -6.17 -32.52 -54.75
CA ARG A 156 -6.54 -33.26 -53.54
C ARG A 156 -7.78 -32.70 -52.84
N PHE A 157 -8.33 -31.61 -53.36
CA PHE A 157 -9.40 -30.84 -52.74
C PHE A 157 -10.50 -30.54 -53.75
N SER A 158 -11.24 -31.56 -54.15
CA SER A 158 -12.57 -31.33 -54.70
C SER A 158 -13.49 -30.90 -53.55
N ASN A 159 -13.84 -29.61 -53.49
CA ASN A 159 -14.89 -29.07 -52.60
C ASN A 159 -14.47 -28.89 -51.12
N THR A 160 -13.36 -28.19 -50.85
CA THR A 160 -12.86 -27.98 -49.48
C THR A 160 -13.15 -26.58 -48.97
N TYR A 161 -13.74 -26.53 -47.77
CA TYR A 161 -13.88 -25.34 -46.95
C TYR A 161 -12.83 -25.38 -45.84
N VAL A 162 -12.05 -24.30 -45.69
CA VAL A 162 -11.17 -24.11 -44.53
C VAL A 162 -11.99 -23.37 -43.48
N TYR A 163 -12.39 -24.06 -42.42
CA TYR A 163 -13.08 -23.44 -41.29
C TYR A 163 -12.03 -22.94 -40.29
N GLY A 164 -12.29 -21.77 -39.67
CA GLY A 164 -11.48 -21.33 -38.53
C GLY A 164 -11.46 -22.37 -37.41
N ALA A 165 -12.57 -23.08 -37.18
CA ALA A 165 -12.68 -24.16 -36.19
C ALA A 165 -11.75 -25.38 -36.45
N ASP A 166 -11.21 -25.54 -37.66
CA ASP A 166 -10.31 -26.66 -38.00
C ASP A 166 -8.83 -26.32 -37.70
N CYS A 167 -8.54 -25.11 -37.20
CA CYS A 167 -7.20 -24.67 -36.84
C CYS A 167 -7.16 -24.18 -35.38
N THR A 168 -6.03 -24.34 -34.69
CA THR A 168 -5.82 -23.75 -33.36
C THR A 168 -4.47 -23.05 -33.32
N CYS A 169 -4.45 -21.85 -32.76
CA CYS A 169 -3.23 -21.14 -32.41
C CYS A 169 -3.02 -21.33 -30.90
N ILE A 170 -1.83 -21.78 -30.51
CA ILE A 170 -1.45 -22.02 -29.12
C ILE A 170 -0.16 -21.25 -28.88
N TYR A 171 -0.17 -20.30 -27.97
CA TYR A 171 1.06 -19.71 -27.45
C TYR A 171 1.60 -20.61 -26.33
N THR A 172 2.90 -20.92 -26.39
CA THR A 172 3.62 -21.68 -25.38
C THR A 172 4.83 -20.85 -24.96
N PRO A 173 4.82 -20.19 -23.79
CA PRO A 173 5.97 -19.43 -23.34
C PRO A 173 7.22 -20.33 -23.26
N ALA A 174 8.38 -19.77 -23.56
CA ALA A 174 9.65 -20.42 -23.29
C ALA A 174 9.83 -20.43 -21.77
N ALA A 175 10.14 -21.59 -21.20
CA ALA A 175 10.38 -21.68 -19.76
C ALA A 175 11.59 -20.80 -19.41
N GLY A 176 11.34 -19.71 -18.68
CA GLY A 176 12.37 -18.82 -18.13
C GLY A 176 13.09 -19.47 -16.95
N ALA A 177 13.88 -18.69 -16.22
CA ALA A 177 14.25 -19.09 -14.87
C ALA A 177 13.04 -18.88 -13.95
N ALA A 178 12.85 -19.78 -12.98
CA ALA A 178 11.85 -19.56 -11.95
C ALA A 178 12.25 -18.30 -11.14
N PRO A 179 11.29 -17.40 -10.84
CA PRO A 179 11.62 -16.23 -10.06
C PRO A 179 12.07 -16.65 -8.67
N THR A 180 12.90 -15.82 -8.03
CA THR A 180 13.21 -15.95 -6.61
C THR A 180 12.75 -14.71 -5.88
N VAL A 181 12.25 -14.89 -4.65
CA VAL A 181 11.86 -13.77 -3.77
C VAL A 181 12.81 -13.77 -2.59
N THR A 182 13.49 -12.64 -2.36
CA THR A 182 14.53 -12.53 -1.31
C THR A 182 14.12 -11.63 -0.16
N SER A 183 13.31 -10.61 -0.41
CA SER A 183 12.81 -9.71 0.63
C SER A 183 11.56 -8.95 0.17
N ILE A 184 10.83 -8.43 1.15
CA ILE A 184 9.69 -7.54 0.97
C ILE A 184 9.85 -6.38 1.97
N ASP A 185 9.57 -5.14 1.55
CA ASP A 185 9.65 -3.95 2.39
C ASP A 185 8.42 -3.05 2.19
N PRO A 186 7.67 -2.70 3.25
CA PRO A 186 7.82 -3.21 4.63
C PRO A 186 7.54 -4.71 4.70
N PHE A 187 8.12 -5.39 5.70
CA PHE A 187 7.90 -6.83 5.95
C PHE A 187 6.66 -7.11 6.83
N GLN A 188 5.93 -6.08 7.23
CA GLN A 188 4.75 -6.21 8.08
C GLN A 188 3.68 -5.17 7.71
N GLY A 189 2.43 -5.47 8.07
CA GLY A 189 1.29 -4.56 7.94
C GLY A 189 0.15 -4.94 8.89
N THR A 190 -0.69 -3.96 9.25
CA THR A 190 -1.86 -4.12 10.12
C THR A 190 -3.06 -4.66 9.33
N ASP A 191 -3.94 -5.41 9.99
CA ASP A 191 -5.12 -6.04 9.38
C ASP A 191 -6.33 -5.10 9.16
N ASP A 192 -6.10 -3.79 9.11
CA ASP A 192 -7.12 -2.73 9.02
C ASP A 192 -7.09 -1.95 7.70
N GLY A 193 -6.15 -2.22 6.80
CA GLY A 193 -6.06 -1.47 5.55
C GLY A 193 -5.04 -1.97 4.53
N PRO A 194 -4.84 -1.20 3.44
CA PRO A 194 -3.89 -1.54 2.40
C PRO A 194 -2.45 -1.24 2.81
N VAL A 195 -1.51 -2.08 2.38
CA VAL A 195 -0.07 -1.87 2.50
C VAL A 195 0.59 -1.83 1.12
N SER A 196 1.36 -0.79 0.84
CA SER A 196 2.21 -0.72 -0.35
C SER A 196 3.58 -1.31 -0.04
N VAL A 197 4.03 -2.25 -0.86
CA VAL A 197 5.27 -3.00 -0.65
C VAL A 197 6.18 -2.98 -1.87
N THR A 198 7.48 -3.16 -1.61
CA THR A 198 8.50 -3.44 -2.61
C THR A 198 9.05 -4.85 -2.39
N ILE A 199 8.88 -5.72 -3.39
CA ILE A 199 9.37 -7.09 -3.39
C ILE A 199 10.68 -7.12 -4.19
N THR A 200 11.74 -7.64 -3.57
CA THR A 200 13.07 -7.82 -4.19
C THR A 200 13.34 -9.29 -4.47
N GLY A 201 13.99 -9.59 -5.58
CA GLY A 201 14.26 -10.96 -6.00
C GLY A 201 15.09 -11.08 -7.27
N THR A 202 14.86 -12.14 -8.04
CA THR A 202 15.45 -12.34 -9.37
C THR A 202 14.45 -12.89 -10.36
N ASP A 203 14.74 -12.68 -11.65
CA ASP A 203 14.03 -13.26 -12.79
C ASP A 203 12.53 -12.89 -12.84
N PHE A 204 12.17 -11.71 -12.34
CA PHE A 204 10.81 -11.19 -12.47
C PHE A 204 10.50 -10.81 -13.92
N ALA A 205 9.47 -11.42 -14.48
CA ALA A 205 9.03 -11.17 -15.84
C ALA A 205 7.93 -10.11 -15.89
N ASN A 206 7.86 -9.33 -16.97
CA ASN A 206 6.78 -8.36 -17.14
C ASN A 206 5.42 -9.07 -17.14
N GLY A 207 4.47 -8.56 -16.35
CA GLY A 207 3.18 -9.20 -16.12
C GLY A 207 3.18 -10.27 -15.03
N ALA A 208 4.26 -10.39 -14.24
CA ALA A 208 4.26 -11.19 -13.02
C ALA A 208 3.16 -10.72 -12.05
N SER A 209 2.60 -11.67 -11.30
CA SER A 209 1.70 -11.43 -10.17
C SER A 209 2.43 -11.66 -8.85
N ALA A 210 1.93 -11.04 -7.78
CA ALA A 210 2.36 -11.28 -6.42
C ALA A 210 1.16 -11.65 -5.54
N SER A 211 1.35 -12.52 -4.56
CA SER A 211 0.34 -12.90 -3.57
C SER A 211 0.96 -13.16 -2.20
N LEU A 212 0.17 -12.94 -1.15
CA LEU A 212 0.45 -13.47 0.18
C LEU A 212 -0.35 -14.77 0.37
N GLN A 213 0.32 -15.82 0.83
CA GLN A 213 -0.26 -17.15 0.99
C GLN A 213 -0.07 -17.67 2.41
N LYS A 214 -1.08 -18.35 2.95
CA LYS A 214 -1.02 -18.96 4.27
C LYS A 214 -1.92 -20.19 4.32
N ASP A 215 -1.37 -21.29 4.82
CA ASP A 215 -2.09 -22.56 4.90
C ASP A 215 -3.41 -22.43 5.66
N GLY A 216 -4.52 -22.75 4.99
CA GLY A 216 -5.87 -22.70 5.55
C GLY A 216 -6.60 -21.37 5.39
N GLU A 217 -5.94 -20.34 4.87
CA GLU A 217 -6.52 -19.05 4.54
C GLU A 217 -6.71 -18.86 3.03
N THR A 218 -7.43 -17.82 2.62
CA THR A 218 -7.54 -17.44 1.20
C THR A 218 -6.34 -16.58 0.81
N ASP A 219 -5.71 -16.89 -0.31
CA ASP A 219 -4.61 -16.10 -0.87
C ASP A 219 -5.01 -14.63 -1.08
N ILE A 220 -4.13 -13.72 -0.69
CA ILE A 220 -4.31 -12.28 -0.87
C ILE A 220 -3.58 -11.89 -2.13
N ALA A 221 -4.33 -11.60 -3.19
CA ALA A 221 -3.74 -11.16 -4.46
C ALA A 221 -3.24 -9.72 -4.34
N GLY A 222 -2.01 -9.49 -4.79
CA GLY A 222 -1.46 -8.15 -4.94
C GLY A 222 -2.20 -7.37 -6.02
N THR A 223 -2.42 -6.08 -5.76
CA THR A 223 -2.98 -5.12 -6.70
C THR A 223 -1.93 -4.10 -7.10
N SER A 224 -2.20 -3.30 -8.14
CA SER A 224 -1.24 -2.31 -8.66
C SER A 224 0.16 -2.87 -9.01
N VAL A 225 0.23 -4.18 -9.31
CA VAL A 225 1.51 -4.88 -9.50
C VAL A 225 2.27 -4.29 -10.68
N THR A 226 3.45 -3.75 -10.39
CA THR A 226 4.35 -3.13 -11.36
C THR A 226 5.73 -3.76 -11.24
N VAL A 227 6.18 -4.39 -12.31
CA VAL A 227 7.55 -4.94 -12.42
C VAL A 227 8.47 -3.78 -12.82
N VAL A 228 9.25 -3.27 -11.86
CA VAL A 228 10.16 -2.14 -12.08
C VAL A 228 11.44 -2.60 -12.79
N SER A 229 11.92 -3.79 -12.43
CA SER A 229 13.05 -4.48 -13.06
C SER A 229 12.89 -5.99 -12.92
N ASP A 230 13.80 -6.76 -13.51
CA ASP A 230 13.91 -8.20 -13.30
C ASP A 230 14.24 -8.60 -11.84
N THR A 231 14.49 -7.64 -10.96
CA THR A 231 14.80 -7.84 -9.54
C THR A 231 13.87 -7.09 -8.58
N GLU A 232 12.89 -6.33 -9.08
CA GLU A 232 12.05 -5.45 -8.24
C GLU A 232 10.60 -5.38 -8.75
N ILE A 233 9.65 -5.63 -7.84
CA ILE A 233 8.20 -5.46 -8.03
C ILE A 233 7.68 -4.51 -6.95
N THR A 234 6.79 -3.59 -7.32
CA THR A 234 5.97 -2.83 -6.37
C THR A 234 4.50 -3.25 -6.50
N CYS A 235 3.81 -3.43 -5.38
CA CYS A 235 2.38 -3.76 -5.37
C CYS A 235 1.71 -3.33 -4.05
N ASP A 236 0.38 -3.42 -4.03
CA ASP A 236 -0.43 -3.15 -2.84
C ASP A 236 -1.15 -4.45 -2.40
N PHE A 237 -1.15 -4.75 -1.11
CA PHE A 237 -1.96 -5.81 -0.52
C PHE A 237 -3.07 -5.21 0.35
N ASP A 238 -4.31 -5.66 0.18
CA ASP A 238 -5.43 -5.30 1.06
C ASP A 238 -5.45 -6.27 2.25
N LEU A 239 -5.08 -5.78 3.43
CA LEU A 239 -5.02 -6.57 4.65
C LEU A 239 -6.29 -6.47 5.50
N THR A 240 -7.34 -5.79 5.01
CA THR A 240 -8.57 -5.55 5.78
C THR A 240 -9.24 -6.87 6.20
N GLY A 241 -9.24 -7.16 7.49
CA GLY A 241 -9.84 -8.37 8.08
C GLY A 241 -9.08 -9.66 7.76
N VAL A 242 -7.82 -9.55 7.35
CA VAL A 242 -6.93 -10.69 7.08
C VAL A 242 -6.47 -11.34 8.37
N ALA A 243 -6.32 -12.67 8.36
CA ALA A 243 -5.85 -13.41 9.53
C ALA A 243 -4.39 -13.06 9.89
N THR A 244 -4.18 -12.68 11.15
CA THR A 244 -2.86 -12.30 11.68
C THR A 244 -1.86 -13.46 11.72
N GLY A 245 -0.56 -13.14 11.68
CA GLY A 245 0.57 -14.06 11.68
C GLY A 245 1.40 -13.96 10.40
N LEU A 246 2.29 -14.93 10.22
CA LEU A 246 3.22 -14.99 9.08
C LEU A 246 2.51 -15.51 7.82
N TRP A 247 2.81 -14.87 6.69
CA TRP A 247 2.36 -15.18 5.35
C TRP A 247 3.57 -15.35 4.42
N ASP A 248 3.49 -16.33 3.53
CA ASP A 248 4.46 -16.54 2.46
C ASP A 248 4.26 -15.51 1.35
N VAL A 249 5.34 -14.93 0.84
CA VAL A 249 5.30 -14.01 -0.30
C VAL A 249 5.61 -14.79 -1.57
N THR A 250 4.63 -14.96 -2.45
CA THR A 250 4.78 -15.70 -3.71
C THR A 250 4.71 -14.74 -4.89
N VAL A 251 5.66 -14.88 -5.82
CA VAL A 251 5.63 -14.24 -7.15
C VAL A 251 5.48 -15.31 -8.20
N GLU A 252 4.52 -15.14 -9.11
CA GLU A 252 4.30 -16.03 -10.26
C GLU A 252 4.52 -15.26 -11.57
N ASN A 253 5.41 -15.78 -12.41
CA ASN A 253 5.68 -15.24 -13.74
C ASN A 253 4.62 -15.73 -14.75
N PRO A 254 4.43 -15.04 -15.90
CA PRO A 254 3.46 -15.44 -16.92
C PRO A 254 3.67 -16.84 -17.55
N ASP A 255 4.84 -17.44 -17.36
CA ASP A 255 5.17 -18.81 -17.76
C ASP A 255 4.79 -19.86 -16.71
N ALA A 256 4.07 -19.45 -15.67
CA ALA A 256 3.59 -20.24 -14.53
C ALA A 256 4.71 -20.77 -13.61
N GLN A 257 5.92 -20.22 -13.71
CA GLN A 257 6.95 -20.47 -12.70
C GLN A 257 6.78 -19.52 -11.52
N SER A 258 6.98 -20.03 -10.32
CA SER A 258 6.84 -19.26 -9.10
C SER A 258 8.06 -19.34 -8.20
N GLY A 259 8.22 -18.29 -7.40
CA GLY A 259 9.19 -18.16 -6.34
C GLY A 259 8.49 -17.72 -5.07
N THR A 260 8.85 -18.32 -3.94
CA THR A 260 8.22 -18.03 -2.65
C THR A 260 9.29 -17.67 -1.64
N LEU A 261 9.04 -16.61 -0.87
CA LEU A 261 9.74 -16.29 0.36
C LEU A 261 8.85 -16.76 1.53
N PRO A 262 9.19 -17.90 2.17
CA PRO A 262 8.40 -18.41 3.28
C PRO A 262 8.44 -17.48 4.48
N ASP A 263 7.32 -17.31 5.17
CA ASP A 263 7.18 -16.44 6.34
C ASP A 263 7.70 -15.00 6.09
N GLY A 264 7.59 -14.54 4.84
CA GLY A 264 8.21 -13.29 4.38
C GLY A 264 7.50 -12.02 4.82
N PHE A 265 6.21 -12.11 5.17
CA PHE A 265 5.38 -10.97 5.54
C PHE A 265 4.55 -11.26 6.80
N GLU A 266 4.52 -10.34 7.75
CA GLU A 266 3.73 -10.47 8.98
C GLU A 266 2.49 -9.57 8.96
N VAL A 267 1.31 -10.18 9.09
CA VAL A 267 0.07 -9.44 9.35
C VAL A 267 -0.11 -9.34 10.86
N ILE A 268 -0.07 -8.13 11.39
CA ILE A 268 -0.27 -7.87 12.82
C ILE A 268 -1.70 -7.37 13.07
N ALA A 269 -2.21 -7.62 14.27
CA ALA A 269 -3.52 -7.09 14.65
C ALA A 269 -3.46 -5.57 14.75
N ALA A 270 -4.43 -4.88 14.18
CA ALA A 270 -4.63 -3.47 14.38
C ALA A 270 -4.90 -3.17 15.86
N ASP A 271 -4.32 -2.10 16.36
CA ASP A 271 -4.63 -1.64 17.70
C ASP A 271 -6.04 -1.03 17.71
N THR A 272 -6.86 -1.55 18.61
CA THR A 272 -8.25 -1.09 18.81
C THR A 272 -8.49 -0.64 20.25
N SER A 273 -7.43 -0.61 21.06
CA SER A 273 -7.45 -0.12 22.43
C SER A 273 -7.43 1.40 22.41
N PRO A 274 -8.37 2.10 23.05
CA PRO A 274 -8.20 3.52 23.29
C PRO A 274 -7.05 3.76 24.28
N PRO A 275 -6.27 4.84 24.10
CA PRO A 275 -5.32 5.28 25.11
C PRO A 275 -6.04 5.67 26.40
N THR A 276 -5.31 5.65 27.50
CA THR A 276 -5.77 6.04 28.83
C THR A 276 -4.71 6.88 29.53
N VAL A 277 -5.15 7.86 30.33
CA VAL A 277 -4.26 8.66 31.17
C VAL A 277 -3.97 7.88 32.46
N GLU A 278 -2.71 7.56 32.70
CA GLU A 278 -2.25 6.86 33.90
C GLU A 278 -2.01 7.84 35.05
N GLN A 279 -1.38 8.99 34.76
CA GLN A 279 -1.03 9.96 35.79
C GLN A 279 -0.96 11.40 35.29
N TRP A 280 -1.51 12.31 36.08
CA TRP A 280 -1.25 13.74 35.97
C TRP A 280 -0.19 14.13 36.99
N SER A 281 0.74 15.01 36.63
CA SER A 281 1.74 15.54 37.55
C SER A 281 1.99 17.03 37.32
N VAL A 282 2.40 17.74 38.36
CA VAL A 282 3.02 19.07 38.24
C VAL A 282 4.53 18.89 38.25
N ALA A 283 5.21 19.43 37.25
CA ALA A 283 6.67 19.41 37.18
C ALA A 283 7.23 20.77 37.60
N VAL A 284 8.16 20.76 38.55
CA VAL A 284 8.80 21.98 39.07
C VAL A 284 10.31 21.77 39.10
N THR A 285 11.06 22.76 38.64
CA THR A 285 12.52 22.76 38.76
C THR A 285 12.95 23.38 40.09
N HIS A 286 13.67 22.60 40.87
CA HIS A 286 14.29 23.03 42.12
C HIS A 286 15.77 23.38 41.90
N GLY A 287 16.21 24.45 42.54
CA GLY A 287 17.58 24.94 42.44
C GLY A 287 18.64 24.03 43.10
N ASN A 288 19.84 24.57 43.30
CA ASN A 288 20.95 23.89 43.99
C ASN A 288 21.29 22.48 43.49
N GLY A 289 21.02 22.19 42.21
CA GLY A 289 21.33 20.91 41.57
C GLY A 289 20.31 19.79 41.80
N VAL A 290 19.16 20.10 42.41
CA VAL A 290 18.05 19.15 42.59
C VAL A 290 17.37 18.85 41.24
N GLY A 291 17.16 19.88 40.42
CA GLY A 291 16.57 19.73 39.10
C GLY A 291 15.05 19.58 39.12
N GLU A 292 14.49 19.05 38.04
CA GLU A 292 13.05 18.87 37.89
C GLU A 292 12.52 17.70 38.73
N LEU A 293 11.45 17.96 39.48
CA LEU A 293 10.70 16.96 40.24
C LEU A 293 9.23 16.98 39.82
N LYS A 294 8.67 15.80 39.56
CA LYS A 294 7.29 15.59 39.09
C LYS A 294 6.40 15.11 40.25
N SER A 295 5.56 15.99 40.77
CA SER A 295 4.62 15.67 41.85
C SER A 295 3.30 15.16 41.27
N ALA A 296 2.91 13.93 41.60
CA ALA A 296 1.66 13.34 41.13
C ALA A 296 0.43 14.10 41.67
N ILE A 297 -0.49 14.47 40.78
CA ILE A 297 -1.77 15.09 41.12
C ILE A 297 -2.74 13.99 41.54
N GLY A 298 -2.86 13.79 42.86
CA GLY A 298 -3.84 12.91 43.47
C GLY A 298 -5.13 13.62 43.88
N GLY A 299 -6.09 12.85 44.43
CA GLY A 299 -7.32 13.41 44.97
C GLY A 299 -7.05 14.36 46.13
N GLY A 300 -7.23 15.67 45.90
CA GLY A 300 -7.00 16.71 46.91
C GLY A 300 -5.63 17.37 46.86
N TYR A 301 -4.83 17.11 45.82
CA TYR A 301 -3.52 17.74 45.63
C TYR A 301 -3.59 19.27 45.74
N VAL A 302 -2.68 19.84 46.52
CA VAL A 302 -2.41 21.27 46.62
C VAL A 302 -1.00 21.51 46.12
N GLU A 303 -0.82 22.52 45.27
CA GLU A 303 0.49 23.06 44.92
C GLU A 303 0.81 24.22 45.88
N PRO A 304 1.69 24.00 46.88
CA PRO A 304 2.04 25.03 47.84
C PRO A 304 3.22 25.88 47.40
N ARG A 305 4.01 25.43 46.43
CA ARG A 305 5.24 26.11 46.07
C ARG A 305 4.89 27.42 45.34
N ASN A 306 5.44 28.52 45.83
CA ASN A 306 5.39 29.83 45.19
C ASN A 306 6.43 29.94 44.07
N VAL A 307 6.45 28.90 43.26
CA VAL A 307 7.18 28.82 42.00
C VAL A 307 6.14 28.63 40.91
N ALA A 308 6.50 28.99 39.69
CA ALA A 308 5.56 28.78 38.61
C ALA A 308 5.18 27.31 38.49
N ILE A 309 3.88 27.02 38.58
CA ILE A 309 3.35 25.92 37.77
C ILE A 309 3.49 26.42 36.34
N ASP A 310 4.65 26.18 35.76
CA ASP A 310 4.93 26.42 34.35
C ASP A 310 4.84 25.11 33.54
N CYS A 311 4.61 23.97 34.21
CA CYS A 311 4.60 22.67 33.57
C CYS A 311 3.61 21.68 34.22
N LEU A 312 2.72 21.12 33.40
CA LEU A 312 1.92 19.94 33.71
C LEU A 312 2.42 18.77 32.86
N ILE A 313 2.39 17.56 33.43
CA ILE A 313 2.77 16.32 32.76
C ILE A 313 1.56 15.38 32.75
N VAL A 314 1.32 14.76 31.60
CA VAL A 314 0.33 13.68 31.44
C VAL A 314 1.07 12.44 30.97
N GLU A 315 0.93 11.35 31.71
CA GLU A 315 1.47 10.04 31.36
C GLU A 315 0.33 9.16 30.84
N PHE A 316 0.54 8.54 29.68
CA PHE A 316 -0.39 7.63 29.03
C PHE A 316 0.15 6.19 29.08
N ASN A 317 -0.73 5.20 28.95
CA ASN A 317 -0.33 3.79 28.87
C ASN A 317 0.33 3.40 27.53
N GLU A 318 0.33 4.31 26.55
CA GLU A 318 0.80 4.10 25.18
C GLU A 318 1.15 5.43 24.48
N PRO A 319 1.88 5.40 23.35
CA PRO A 319 2.19 6.59 22.57
C PRO A 319 0.96 7.30 21.97
N ILE A 320 0.99 8.63 22.00
CA ILE A 320 -0.05 9.50 21.43
C ILE A 320 0.37 9.99 20.03
N ASP A 321 -0.59 10.09 19.10
CA ASP A 321 -0.36 10.75 17.82
C ASP A 321 -0.18 12.26 18.06
N ALA A 322 1.04 12.73 17.79
CA ALA A 322 1.44 14.13 17.91
C ALA A 322 0.55 15.09 17.09
N ALA A 323 -0.15 14.61 16.05
CA ALA A 323 -1.07 15.42 15.26
C ALA A 323 -2.40 15.71 15.98
N THR A 324 -2.72 14.98 17.05
CA THR A 324 -4.02 15.06 17.75
C THR A 324 -3.95 15.73 19.12
N ILE A 325 -2.77 16.19 19.53
CA ILE A 325 -2.57 16.88 20.80
C ILE A 325 -1.86 18.22 20.61
N ALA A 326 -2.57 19.29 20.90
CA ALA A 326 -2.12 20.67 20.78
C ALA A 326 -2.61 21.50 21.97
N PRO A 327 -2.12 22.76 22.14
CA PRO A 327 -2.59 23.65 23.20
C PRO A 327 -4.12 23.81 23.26
N GLU A 328 -4.80 23.80 22.12
CA GLU A 328 -6.27 23.88 22.04
C GLU A 328 -7.02 22.68 22.64
N ASP A 329 -6.36 21.53 22.76
CA ASP A 329 -6.94 20.32 23.35
C ASP A 329 -6.85 20.31 24.88
N ILE A 330 -6.17 21.30 25.47
CA ILE A 330 -6.01 21.46 26.92
C ILE A 330 -6.88 22.63 27.40
N SER A 331 -7.85 22.34 28.26
CA SER A 331 -8.58 23.39 28.99
C SER A 331 -8.14 23.47 30.43
N ILE A 332 -7.96 24.68 30.93
CA ILE A 332 -7.68 24.95 32.35
C ILE A 332 -8.71 25.95 32.85
N VAL A 333 -9.55 25.55 33.80
CA VAL A 333 -10.61 26.41 34.35
C VAL A 333 -10.47 26.49 35.87
N GLY A 334 -10.23 27.69 36.37
CA GLY A 334 -10.25 27.99 37.80
C GLY A 334 -11.65 28.38 38.28
N VAL A 335 -11.96 28.09 39.55
CA VAL A 335 -13.25 28.42 40.17
C VAL A 335 -13.47 29.93 40.22
N ASN A 336 -12.44 30.67 40.64
CA ASN A 336 -12.52 32.12 40.77
C ASN A 336 -11.95 32.84 39.54
N SER A 337 -10.90 32.32 38.94
CA SER A 337 -10.21 32.91 37.79
C SER A 337 -10.93 32.66 36.46
N GLY A 338 -11.85 31.69 36.41
CA GLY A 338 -12.47 31.25 35.17
C GLY A 338 -11.47 30.58 34.22
N ASP A 339 -11.74 30.68 32.92
CA ASP A 339 -10.92 30.06 31.87
C ASP A 339 -9.50 30.67 31.79
N GLN A 340 -8.51 29.82 32.02
CA GLN A 340 -7.07 30.10 31.94
C GLN A 340 -6.39 29.32 30.80
N SER A 341 -7.15 28.69 29.89
CA SER A 341 -6.61 27.83 28.82
C SER A 341 -5.64 28.59 27.88
N ALA A 342 -5.78 29.92 27.78
CA ALA A 342 -4.86 30.77 27.04
C ALA A 342 -3.42 30.81 27.61
N LEU A 343 -3.19 30.30 28.82
CA LEU A 343 -1.86 30.15 29.39
C LEU A 343 -1.11 28.95 28.81
N VAL A 344 -1.79 27.97 28.20
CA VAL A 344 -1.13 26.82 27.56
C VAL A 344 -0.33 27.31 26.35
N ASP A 345 0.99 27.31 26.48
CA ASP A 345 1.92 27.84 25.48
C ASP A 345 2.29 26.77 24.45
N SER A 346 2.61 25.57 24.92
CA SER A 346 2.99 24.46 24.07
C SER A 346 2.67 23.11 24.71
N VAL A 347 2.39 22.11 23.86
CA VAL A 347 2.35 20.70 24.26
C VAL A 347 3.43 19.98 23.45
N ALA A 348 4.26 19.18 24.13
CA ALA A 348 5.32 18.40 23.52
C ALA A 348 5.27 16.96 24.03
N LEU A 349 5.32 15.98 23.12
CA LEU A 349 5.46 14.58 23.49
C LEU A 349 6.93 14.25 23.77
N GLU A 350 7.18 13.56 24.89
CA GLU A 350 8.48 13.10 25.37
C GLU A 350 8.54 11.57 25.40
N GLY A 351 9.75 11.01 25.57
CA GLY A 351 9.93 9.56 25.63
C GLY A 351 9.69 8.90 24.28
N ASP A 352 8.84 7.87 24.27
CA ASP A 352 8.34 7.18 23.08
C ASP A 352 7.02 7.77 22.55
N GLY A 353 6.56 8.91 23.09
CA GLY A 353 5.26 9.51 22.77
C GLY A 353 4.21 9.35 23.87
N SER A 354 4.51 8.57 24.92
CA SER A 354 3.59 8.31 26.05
C SER A 354 3.55 9.40 27.13
N ILE A 355 4.35 10.46 27.00
CA ILE A 355 4.40 11.54 27.99
C ILE A 355 4.12 12.88 27.30
N ALA A 356 3.03 13.56 27.66
CA ALA A 356 2.77 14.92 27.21
C ALA A 356 3.26 15.94 28.25
N ARG A 357 4.20 16.80 27.83
CA ARG A 357 4.63 18.00 28.56
C ARG A 357 3.82 19.20 28.11
N ILE A 358 3.04 19.76 29.02
CA ILE A 358 2.23 20.96 28.80
C ILE A 358 2.93 22.13 29.49
N THR A 359 3.45 23.08 28.69
CA THR A 359 4.13 24.27 29.21
C THR A 359 3.16 25.44 29.29
N LEU A 360 3.17 26.16 30.41
CA LEU A 360 2.36 27.36 30.63
C LEU A 360 3.22 28.62 30.45
N SER A 361 2.67 29.62 29.77
CA SER A 361 3.31 30.92 29.52
C SER A 361 3.36 31.82 30.76
N GLY A 362 2.69 31.43 31.85
CA GLY A 362 2.64 32.20 33.09
C GLY A 362 1.97 31.43 34.23
N LEU A 363 1.95 32.09 35.39
CA LEU A 363 1.39 31.55 36.62
C LEU A 363 -0.13 31.42 36.56
N LEU A 364 -0.64 30.29 37.04
CA LEU A 364 -2.05 30.17 37.39
C LEU A 364 -2.37 31.12 38.58
N PRO A 365 -3.44 31.93 38.49
CA PRO A 365 -3.92 32.75 39.61
C PRO A 365 -4.17 31.93 40.88
N GLN A 366 -3.90 32.53 42.04
CA GLN A 366 -4.11 31.88 43.33
C GLN A 366 -4.58 32.90 44.39
N PRO A 367 -5.30 32.47 45.44
CA PRO A 367 -5.73 31.10 45.72
C PRO A 367 -6.89 30.65 44.81
N ASP A 368 -6.75 29.48 44.18
CA ASP A 368 -7.81 28.94 43.34
C ASP A 368 -7.75 27.40 43.23
N ARG A 369 -8.86 26.81 42.78
CA ARG A 369 -9.00 25.40 42.44
C ARG A 369 -9.18 25.29 40.94
N TYR A 370 -8.41 24.42 40.30
CA TYR A 370 -8.42 24.22 38.86
C TYR A 370 -8.99 22.87 38.48
N THR A 371 -9.73 22.86 37.38
CA THR A 371 -10.00 21.67 36.58
C THR A 371 -9.19 21.79 35.30
N VAL A 372 -8.29 20.83 35.07
CA VAL A 372 -7.61 20.66 33.80
C VAL A 372 -8.28 19.53 33.05
N THR A 373 -8.56 19.75 31.78
CA THR A 373 -9.23 18.79 30.90
C THR A 373 -8.39 18.61 29.64
N LEU A 374 -8.09 17.36 29.31
CA LEU A 374 -7.59 16.93 28.01
C LEU A 374 -8.78 16.48 27.16
N ALA A 375 -8.91 17.00 25.95
CA ALA A 375 -10.01 16.68 25.04
C ALA A 375 -10.07 15.18 24.70
N ASP A 376 -11.27 14.67 24.45
CA ASP A 376 -11.50 13.29 23.99
C ASP A 376 -11.16 13.07 22.51
N THR A 377 -10.69 14.11 21.82
CA THR A 377 -10.22 14.05 20.42
C THR A 377 -8.78 13.57 20.29
N VAL A 378 -8.00 13.60 21.38
CA VAL A 378 -6.62 13.10 21.40
C VAL A 378 -6.62 11.59 21.19
N SER A 379 -5.79 11.09 20.28
CA SER A 379 -5.71 9.67 19.92
C SER A 379 -4.30 9.10 19.98
N ASP A 380 -4.21 7.78 20.08
CA ASP A 380 -2.96 7.03 19.87
C ASP A 380 -2.50 7.10 18.40
N GLU A 381 -1.33 6.50 18.11
CA GLU A 381 -0.79 6.38 16.75
C GLU A 381 -1.63 5.47 15.83
N ALA A 382 -2.52 4.65 16.38
CA ALA A 382 -3.45 3.80 15.64
C ALA A 382 -4.79 4.49 15.33
N GLY A 383 -5.00 5.72 15.82
CA GLY A 383 -6.21 6.51 15.62
C GLY A 383 -7.35 6.23 16.60
N ASN A 384 -7.13 5.48 17.69
CA ASN A 384 -8.13 5.33 18.75
C ASN A 384 -8.09 6.56 19.66
N SER A 385 -9.20 7.29 19.74
CA SER A 385 -9.31 8.47 20.60
C SER A 385 -9.56 8.10 22.06
N LEU A 386 -9.16 8.98 22.98
CA LEU A 386 -9.51 8.87 24.40
C LEU A 386 -11.02 8.60 24.57
N PRO A 387 -11.41 7.66 25.45
CA PRO A 387 -12.82 7.26 25.57
C PRO A 387 -13.72 8.37 26.16
N PHE A 388 -13.12 9.35 26.83
CA PHE A 388 -13.76 10.52 27.41
C PHE A 388 -12.69 11.58 27.71
N ALA A 389 -13.12 12.83 27.87
CA ALA A 389 -12.21 13.91 28.21
C ALA A 389 -11.58 13.65 29.59
N ALA A 390 -10.26 13.54 29.65
CA ALA A 390 -9.54 13.19 30.88
C ALA A 390 -9.36 14.43 31.74
N THR A 391 -9.75 14.36 33.01
CA THR A 391 -9.69 15.52 33.92
C THR A 391 -8.78 15.29 35.12
N ALA A 392 -8.11 16.36 35.54
CA ALA A 392 -7.42 16.45 36.80
C ALA A 392 -7.90 17.66 37.61
N HIS A 393 -7.89 17.52 38.92
CA HIS A 393 -8.27 18.60 39.83
C HIS A 393 -7.15 18.84 40.83
N PHE A 394 -6.76 20.10 40.96
CA PHE A 394 -5.80 20.52 41.98
C PHE A 394 -6.11 21.92 42.49
N VAL A 395 -5.46 22.27 43.59
CA VAL A 395 -5.52 23.60 44.17
C VAL A 395 -4.17 24.26 44.02
N VAL A 396 -4.15 25.55 43.66
CA VAL A 396 -2.96 26.38 43.78
C VAL A 396 -3.18 27.28 44.97
N LEU A 397 -2.39 27.06 46.03
CA LEU A 397 -2.47 27.81 47.27
C LEU A 397 -1.07 27.93 47.86
N PHE A 398 -0.39 29.01 47.51
CA PHE A 398 1.00 29.19 47.91
C PHE A 398 1.13 29.23 49.43
N GLY A 399 2.03 28.41 49.95
CA GLY A 399 2.29 28.31 51.38
C GLY A 399 1.49 27.25 52.13
N ASP A 400 0.53 26.55 51.53
CA ASP A 400 -0.23 25.45 52.17
C ASP A 400 0.57 24.14 52.17
N ALA A 401 1.72 24.15 52.85
CA ALA A 401 2.68 23.04 52.85
C ALA A 401 2.15 21.74 53.50
N ASN A 402 1.06 21.80 54.25
CA ASN A 402 0.43 20.62 54.84
C ASN A 402 -0.86 20.17 54.10
N GLU A 403 -1.21 20.85 53.01
CA GLU A 403 -2.29 20.51 52.09
C GLU A 403 -3.68 20.48 52.76
N ASN A 404 -3.93 21.37 53.74
CA ASN A 404 -5.21 21.42 54.46
C ASN A 404 -6.21 22.43 53.88
N LEU A 405 -5.87 23.06 52.75
CA LEU A 405 -6.63 24.09 52.03
C LEU A 405 -6.65 25.47 52.70
N THR A 406 -5.82 25.69 53.71
CA THR A 406 -5.70 26.97 54.43
C THR A 406 -4.25 27.25 54.81
N VAL A 407 -3.77 28.47 54.56
CA VAL A 407 -2.40 28.84 54.94
C VAL A 407 -2.40 29.42 56.34
N ASP A 408 -1.85 28.69 57.31
CA ASP A 408 -1.79 29.09 58.71
C ASP A 408 -0.47 28.72 59.40
N VAL A 409 -0.47 28.74 60.74
CA VAL A 409 0.72 28.41 61.54
C VAL A 409 1.12 26.94 61.38
N GLY A 410 0.17 26.06 61.06
CA GLY A 410 0.41 24.65 60.75
C GLY A 410 1.37 24.47 59.58
N ASP A 411 1.25 25.29 58.53
CA ASP A 411 2.15 25.21 57.36
C ASP A 411 3.57 25.64 57.68
N MET A 412 3.71 26.74 58.41
CA MET A 412 5.02 27.16 58.91
C MET A 412 5.65 26.04 59.75
N LEU A 413 4.89 25.40 60.65
CA LEU A 413 5.37 24.30 61.47
C LEU A 413 5.73 23.06 60.63
N ALA A 414 4.97 22.77 59.56
CA ALA A 414 5.24 21.69 58.64
C ALA A 414 6.60 21.88 57.95
N VAL A 415 6.86 23.07 57.41
CA VAL A 415 8.15 23.46 56.84
C VAL A 415 9.27 23.41 57.90
N TYR A 416 9.06 24.00 59.09
CA TYR A 416 10.05 23.99 60.18
C TYR A 416 10.48 22.57 60.57
N SER A 417 9.57 21.60 60.51
CA SER A 417 9.86 20.20 60.84
C SER A 417 10.75 19.48 59.80
N ARG A 418 10.99 20.12 58.65
CA ARG A 418 11.73 19.58 57.49
C ARG A 418 12.99 20.38 57.13
N ILE A 419 13.25 21.49 57.82
CA ILE A 419 14.45 22.31 57.57
C ILE A 419 15.73 21.46 57.61
N GLY A 420 16.55 21.62 56.57
CA GLY A 420 17.82 20.90 56.40
C GLY A 420 17.69 19.47 55.87
N GLN A 421 16.48 18.99 55.58
CA GLN A 421 16.29 17.75 54.81
C GLN A 421 16.62 18.00 53.32
N PRO A 422 17.10 16.98 52.60
CA PRO A 422 17.28 17.08 51.15
C PRO A 422 15.92 17.25 50.47
N VAL A 423 15.91 17.91 49.31
CA VAL A 423 14.72 18.05 48.46
C VAL A 423 14.65 16.86 47.51
N ASP A 424 13.57 16.11 47.59
CA ASP A 424 13.21 14.97 46.73
C ASP A 424 11.68 14.90 46.54
N LEU A 425 11.17 13.89 45.83
CA LEU A 425 9.72 13.73 45.58
C LEU A 425 8.85 13.65 46.85
N THR A 426 9.42 13.32 48.01
CA THR A 426 8.68 13.23 49.27
C THR A 426 8.71 14.51 50.10
N THR A 427 9.61 15.43 49.76
CA THR A 427 9.92 16.64 50.55
C THR A 427 9.84 17.93 49.74
N CYS A 428 9.71 17.84 48.42
CA CYS A 428 9.68 18.99 47.51
C CYS A 428 8.55 19.99 47.79
N HIS A 429 7.43 19.55 48.36
CA HIS A 429 6.33 20.43 48.75
C HIS A 429 6.69 21.38 49.93
N PHE A 430 7.82 21.15 50.62
CA PHE A 430 8.31 22.03 51.68
C PHE A 430 9.37 23.04 51.20
N ASP A 431 9.87 22.90 49.98
CA ASP A 431 10.75 23.87 49.31
C ASP A 431 9.87 24.83 48.48
N LEU A 432 9.23 25.74 49.22
CA LEU A 432 8.17 26.62 48.74
C LEU A 432 8.69 27.73 47.83
N ASP A 433 9.97 28.11 47.93
CA ASP A 433 10.59 29.05 46.98
C ASP A 433 11.33 28.35 45.82
N GLY A 434 11.36 27.02 45.82
CA GLY A 434 12.01 26.18 44.81
C GLY A 434 13.52 26.37 44.73
N SER A 435 14.14 26.85 45.80
CA SER A 435 15.59 27.06 45.82
C SER A 435 16.38 25.76 45.77
N GLY A 436 15.76 24.61 46.07
CA GLY A 436 16.41 23.31 46.24
C GLY A 436 16.95 23.08 47.65
N ILE A 437 16.59 23.94 48.61
CA ILE A 437 16.97 23.82 50.03
C ILE A 437 15.76 24.15 50.89
N ILE A 438 15.36 23.23 51.77
CA ILE A 438 14.30 23.52 52.76
C ILE A 438 14.91 24.31 53.92
N ASP A 439 14.61 25.60 54.00
CA ASP A 439 15.12 26.50 55.03
C ASP A 439 14.06 27.48 55.58
N MET A 440 14.51 28.56 56.23
CA MET A 440 13.60 29.54 56.82
C MET A 440 12.90 30.39 55.76
N ASN A 441 13.45 30.55 54.56
CA ASN A 441 12.83 31.30 53.46
C ASN A 441 11.53 30.63 53.02
N ASP A 442 11.46 29.31 53.02
CA ASP A 442 10.20 28.58 52.77
C ASP A 442 9.14 28.92 53.82
N ALA A 443 9.53 28.92 55.10
CA ALA A 443 8.61 29.31 56.17
C ALA A 443 8.18 30.78 56.05
N LEU A 444 9.02 31.65 55.47
CA LEU A 444 8.67 33.02 55.12
C LEU A 444 7.68 33.10 53.95
N VAL A 445 7.78 32.21 52.96
CA VAL A 445 6.79 32.08 51.87
C VAL A 445 5.42 31.71 52.45
N ALA A 446 5.35 30.67 53.29
CA ALA A 446 4.11 30.28 53.96
C ALA A 446 3.53 31.42 54.80
N ARG A 447 4.38 32.09 55.60
CA ARG A 447 3.96 33.25 56.40
C ARG A 447 3.45 34.42 55.54
N GLY A 448 4.04 34.63 54.35
CA GLY A 448 3.63 35.69 53.42
C GLY A 448 2.21 35.51 52.88
N HIS A 449 1.70 34.28 52.89
CA HIS A 449 0.37 33.92 52.40
C HIS A 449 -0.62 33.55 53.52
N ALA A 450 -0.21 33.70 54.78
CA ALA A 450 -1.04 33.35 55.93
C ALA A 450 -2.40 34.05 55.92
N GLY A 451 -3.46 33.27 56.17
CA GLY A 451 -4.86 33.72 56.13
C GLY A 451 -5.55 33.53 54.77
N GLN A 452 -4.84 33.02 53.75
CA GLN A 452 -5.46 32.58 52.50
C GLN A 452 -6.10 31.20 52.66
N SER A 453 -7.11 30.93 51.84
CA SER A 453 -7.78 29.62 51.81
C SER A 453 -8.28 29.33 50.41
N ALA A 454 -8.24 28.06 50.02
CA ALA A 454 -8.74 27.62 48.74
C ALA A 454 -10.29 27.70 48.69
N PRO A 455 -10.88 27.94 47.51
CA PRO A 455 -12.33 27.86 47.35
C PRO A 455 -12.87 26.46 47.68
N SER A 456 -14.02 26.42 48.36
CA SER A 456 -14.59 25.22 48.98
C SER A 456 -15.13 24.18 47.99
N THR A 457 -15.34 24.52 46.72
CA THR A 457 -15.81 23.60 45.66
C THR A 457 -15.41 24.07 44.26
N PRO A 458 -15.20 23.15 43.29
CA PRO A 458 -15.24 23.43 41.85
C PRO A 458 -16.54 24.12 41.41
#